data_AF-A0A2D8C6A0-F1
#
_entry.id   AF-A0A2D8C6A0-F1
#
_cell.length_a   1.000
_cell.length_b   1.000
_cell.length_c   1.000
_cell.angle_alpha   90.00
_cell.angle_beta   90.00
_cell.angle_gamma   90.00
#
_symmetry.space_group_name_H-M   'P 1'
#
loop_
_entity.id
_entity.type
_entity.pdbx_description
1 polymer ?
#
loop_
_entity_poly.entity_id
_entity_poly.type
_entity_poly.pdbx_seq_one_letter_code
_entity_poly.pdbx_strand_id
1 'polypeptide(L)' 'MKAIEIKTITKSDGSISLEKTGLNGGIPVRVLILSEEEDMEEKNYLKFLSNNPALDFLNEPEENVYSAKDGKPFKN' A
#
# COMPACT_ATOMS: atom_id res chain seq x y z
N MET A 1 -9.92 9.68 18.29
CA MET A 1 -9.82 10.13 16.89
C MET A 1 -11.19 9.94 16.24
N LYS A 2 -11.66 10.88 15.42
CA LYS A 2 -12.95 10.76 14.71
C LYS A 2 -12.66 10.32 13.27
N ALA A 3 -13.18 9.16 12.87
CA ALA A 3 -13.13 8.71 11.48
C ALA A 3 -14.43 9.13 10.76
N ILE A 4 -14.32 9.50 9.49
CA ILE A 4 -15.44 9.85 8.63
C ILE A 4 -15.34 8.95 7.40
N GLU A 5 -16.34 8.10 7.19
CA GLU A 5 -16.45 7.26 6.00
C GLU A 5 -17.31 7.98 4.95
N ILE A 6 -16.80 8.10 3.72
CA ILE A 6 -17.51 8.67 2.58
C ILE A 6 -17.51 7.63 1.48
N LYS A 7 -18.69 7.13 1.12
CA LYS A 7 -18.87 6.20 -0.01
C LYS A 7 -19.15 7.01 -1.27
N THR A 8 -18.30 6.85 -2.28
CA THR A 8 -18.41 7.55 -3.56
C THR A 8 -17.76 6.73 -4.66
N ILE A 9 -17.98 7.13 -5.91
CA ILE A 9 -17.40 6.49 -7.10
C ILE A 9 -16.50 7.50 -7.79
N THR A 10 -15.36 7.04 -8.30
CA THR A 10 -14.46 7.87 -9.11
C THR A 10 -15.14 8.31 -10.39
N LYS A 11 -14.85 9.53 -10.84
CA LYS A 11 -15.25 9.97 -12.18
C LYS A 11 -14.47 9.19 -13.24
N SER A 12 -14.85 9.37 -14.50
CA SER A 12 -14.19 8.73 -15.64
C SER A 12 -12.70 9.05 -15.78
N ASP A 13 -12.22 10.14 -15.18
CA ASP A 13 -10.82 10.54 -15.14
C ASP A 13 -10.05 10.03 -13.90
N GLY A 14 -10.70 9.20 -13.07
CA GLY A 14 -10.13 8.67 -11.83
C GLY A 14 -10.22 9.64 -10.63
N SER A 15 -10.74 10.85 -10.80
CA SER A 15 -10.85 11.80 -9.69
C SER A 15 -11.97 11.45 -8.70
N ILE A 16 -11.74 11.73 -7.42
CA ILE A 16 -12.72 11.56 -6.33
C ILE A 16 -13.30 12.92 -5.96
N SER A 17 -14.63 13.04 -5.98
CA SER A 17 -15.33 14.22 -5.45
C SER A 17 -15.58 14.05 -3.95
N LEU A 18 -14.97 14.90 -3.12
CA LEU A 18 -15.19 14.91 -1.68
C LEU A 18 -16.25 15.93 -1.30
N GLU A 19 -17.32 15.48 -0.64
CA GLU A 19 -18.30 16.38 -0.03
C GLU A 19 -17.78 17.00 1.28
N LYS A 20 -18.49 18.00 1.80
CA LYS A 20 -18.14 18.65 3.07
C LYS A 20 -18.21 17.63 4.20
N THR A 21 -17.07 17.41 4.86
CA THR A 21 -16.93 16.45 5.98
C THR A 21 -17.56 16.93 7.29
N GLY A 22 -17.96 18.20 7.37
CA GLY A 22 -18.43 18.83 8.61
C GLY A 22 -17.32 19.09 9.63
N LEU A 23 -16.04 18.92 9.26
CA LEU A 23 -14.90 19.33 10.08
C LEU A 23 -14.72 20.85 10.05
N ASN A 24 -14.21 21.40 11.14
CA ASN A 24 -13.77 22.80 11.17
C ASN A 24 -12.59 23.01 10.20
N GLY A 25 -12.52 24.20 9.61
CA GLY A 25 -11.43 24.57 8.70
C GLY A 25 -10.07 24.66 9.40
N GLY A 26 -9.00 24.43 8.65
CA GLY A 26 -7.61 24.57 9.14
C GLY A 26 -7.09 23.39 9.97
N ILE A 27 -7.81 22.26 10.01
CA ILE A 27 -7.39 21.06 10.74
C ILE A 27 -6.62 20.13 9.79
N PRO A 28 -5.41 19.66 10.16
CA PRO A 28 -4.71 18.64 9.39
C PRO A 28 -5.44 17.30 9.47
N VAL A 29 -5.62 16.66 8.31
CA VAL A 29 -6.31 15.36 8.20
C VAL A 29 -5.45 14.37 7.42
N ARG A 30 -5.66 13.08 7.69
CA ARG A 30 -5.15 11.97 6.89
C ARG A 30 -6.32 11.34 6.13
N VAL A 31 -6.17 11.16 4.82
CA VAL A 31 -7.18 10.52 3.97
C VAL A 31 -6.73 9.08 3.69
N LEU A 32 -7.67 8.13 3.84
CA LEU A 32 -7.50 6.73 3.43
C LEU A 32 -8.49 6.46 2.31
N ILE A 33 -8.01 5.96 1.18
CA ILE A 33 -8.82 5.56 0.03
C ILE A 33 -8.81 4.03 -0.03
N LEU A 34 -9.99 3.42 -0.12
CA LEU A 34 -10.17 1.98 -0.26
C LEU A 34 -10.92 1.72 -1.57
N SER A 35 -10.34 0.93 -2.46
CA SER A 35 -10.95 0.46 -3.71
C SER A 35 -10.96 -1.07 -3.74
N GLU A 36 -11.89 -1.65 -4.49
CA GLU A 36 -11.82 -3.07 -4.83
C GLU A 36 -10.66 -3.28 -5.80
N GLU A 37 -9.88 -4.36 -5.62
CA GLU A 37 -8.75 -4.67 -6.50
C GLU A 37 -9.27 -5.05 -7.89
N GLU A 38 -8.86 -4.32 -8.92
CA GLU A 38 -8.91 -4.84 -10.29
C GLU A 38 -7.69 -5.78 -10.47
N ASP A 39 -7.85 -6.98 -11.02
CA ASP A 39 -6.79 -8.00 -11.17
C ASP A 39 -5.45 -7.50 -11.80
N MET A 40 -5.46 -6.33 -12.44
CA MET A 40 -4.27 -5.67 -12.98
C MET A 40 -3.41 -4.96 -11.91
N GLU A 41 -3.95 -4.76 -10.71
CA GLU A 41 -3.33 -4.00 -9.62
C GLU A 41 -2.29 -4.80 -8.82
N GLU A 42 -2.34 -6.13 -8.76
CA GLU A 42 -1.42 -6.91 -7.90
C GLU A 42 0.06 -6.65 -8.25
N LYS A 43 0.42 -6.59 -9.53
CA LYS A 43 1.80 -6.26 -9.95
C LYS A 43 2.20 -4.83 -9.57
N ASN A 44 1.26 -3.89 -9.64
CA ASN A 44 1.50 -2.50 -9.26
C ASN A 44 1.58 -2.36 -7.74
N TYR A 45 0.78 -3.12 -7.01
CA TYR A 45 0.75 -3.22 -5.56
C TYR A 45 2.05 -3.83 -5.02
N LEU A 46 2.51 -4.95 -5.59
CA LEU A 46 3.80 -5.55 -5.26
C LEU A 46 4.95 -4.59 -5.56
N LYS A 47 4.91 -3.90 -6.70
CA LYS A 47 5.91 -2.88 -7.05
C LYS A 47 5.87 -1.68 -6.11
N PHE A 48 4.70 -1.27 -5.64
CA PHE A 48 4.56 -0.19 -4.67
C PHE A 48 5.11 -0.61 -3.31
N LEU A 49 4.73 -1.80 -2.83
CA LEU A 49 5.25 -2.37 -1.58
C LEU A 49 6.76 -2.56 -1.62
N SER A 50 7.32 -3.07 -2.72
CA SER A 50 8.76 -3.28 -2.84
C SER A 50 9.59 -2.00 -2.80
N ASN A 51 8.98 -0.84 -3.04
CA ASN A 51 9.63 0.47 -2.99
C ASN A 51 9.15 1.32 -1.79
N ASN A 52 8.43 0.72 -0.83
CA ASN A 52 7.92 1.44 0.32
C ASN A 52 9.02 1.62 1.39
N PRO A 53 9.42 2.86 1.74
CA PRO A 53 10.49 3.10 2.71
C PRO A 53 10.24 2.51 4.10
N ALA A 54 8.97 2.29 4.47
CA ALA A 54 8.61 1.63 5.73
C ALA A 54 9.06 0.16 5.78
N LEU A 55 9.42 -0.43 4.64
CA LEU A 55 9.88 -1.80 4.47
C LEU A 55 11.38 -1.90 4.16
N ASP A 56 12.13 -0.79 4.25
CA ASP A 56 13.56 -0.77 3.94
C ASP A 56 14.37 -1.77 4.79
N PHE A 57 13.90 -2.06 6.01
CA PHE A 57 14.51 -3.04 6.91
C PHE A 57 14.61 -4.45 6.31
N LEU A 58 13.72 -4.83 5.38
CA LEU A 58 13.79 -6.12 4.69
C LEU A 58 15.02 -6.27 3.80
N ASN A 59 15.68 -5.16 3.44
CA ASN A 59 16.91 -5.15 2.66
C ASN A 59 18.18 -5.14 3.53
N GLU A 60 18.05 -5.15 4.86
CA GLU A 60 19.21 -5.12 5.75
C GLU A 60 20.03 -6.42 5.64
N PRO A 61 21.38 -6.34 5.65
CA PRO A 61 22.25 -7.52 5.58
C PRO A 61 21.90 -8.62 6.57
N GLU A 62 21.46 -8.24 7.76
CA GLU A 62 21.06 -9.11 8.87
C GLU A 62 19.85 -9.98 8.52
N GLU A 63 18.98 -9.53 7.61
CA GLU A 63 17.81 -10.27 7.14
C GLU A 63 18.14 -11.31 6.05
N ASN A 64 19.39 -11.33 5.54
CA ASN A 64 19.86 -12.33 4.57
C ASN A 64 20.27 -13.65 5.26
N VAL A 65 19.29 -14.27 5.93
CA VAL A 65 19.50 -15.47 6.76
C VAL A 65 19.70 -16.77 5.95
N TYR A 66 19.54 -16.72 4.63
CA TYR A 66 19.79 -17.84 3.73
C TYR A 66 20.85 -17.50 2.69
N SER A 67 21.74 -18.47 2.47
CA SER A 67 22.76 -18.46 1.43
C SER A 67 22.58 -19.65 0.49
N ALA A 68 23.15 -19.55 -0.70
CA ALA A 68 23.17 -20.64 -1.67
C ALA A 68 23.84 -21.93 -1.14
N LYS A 69 24.60 -21.84 -0.04
CA LYS A 69 25.29 -22.98 0.58
C LYS A 69 24.44 -23.71 1.62
N ASP A 70 23.33 -23.12 2.07
CA ASP A 70 22.46 -23.71 3.10
C ASP A 70 21.51 -24.78 2.55
N GLY A 71 21.34 -24.80 1.22
CA GLY A 71 20.59 -25.83 0.54
C GLY A 71 21.30 -27.19 0.55
N LYS A 72 20.52 -28.27 0.59
CA LYS A 72 21.04 -29.61 0.28
C LYS A 72 21.08 -29.79 -1.24
N PRO A 73 22.13 -30.41 -1.79
CA PRO A 73 22.17 -30.73 -3.22
C PRO A 73 20.95 -31.56 -3.59
N PHE A 74 20.21 -31.12 -4.60
CA PHE A 74 19.14 -31.93 -5.19
C PHE A 74 19.81 -33.09 -5.94
N LYS A 75 19.60 -34.32 -5.45
CA LYS A 75 20.07 -35.54 -6.13
C LYS A 75 18.87 -36.14 -6.86
N ASN A 76 18.95 -36.19 -8.20
CA ASN A 76 18.07 -36.98 -9.05
C ASN A 76 18.40 -38.47 -8.93
#